data_AF-A0A534YJA1-F1
#
_entry.id   AF-A0A534YJA1-F1
#
_cell.length_a   1.000
_cell.length_b   1.000
_cell.length_c   1.000
_cell.angle_alpha   90.00
_cell.angle_beta   90.00
_cell.angle_gamma   90.00
#
_symmetry.space_group_name_H-M   'P 1'
#
loop_
_entity.id
_entity.type
_entity.pdbx_description
1 polymer ?
#
loop_
_entity_poly.entity_id
_entity_poly.type
_entity_poly.pdbx_seq_one_letter_code
_entity_poly.pdbx_strand_id
1 'polypeptide(L)'
;MSRGASSSIEAEKIRMLATPHLIQIDTGFTGDFPLLLSNNASTGGTCFVDSGGPNYLGSSNVIAVTSFGLNGSRGGTGGVFRLDRQNVLDFVSQYLK
;
A
#
# COMPACT_ATOMS: atom_id res chain seq x y z
N MET A 1 -6.34 28.76 -30.81
CA MET A 1 -7.01 27.84 -29.86
C MET A 1 -6.75 28.38 -28.45
N SER A 2 -7.75 29.01 -27.84
CA SER A 2 -7.65 29.63 -26.51
C SER A 2 -7.61 28.53 -25.45
N ARG A 3 -6.58 28.53 -24.60
CA ARG A 3 -6.52 27.66 -23.41
C ARG A 3 -7.56 28.17 -22.42
N GLY A 4 -8.67 27.43 -22.31
CA GLY A 4 -9.67 27.65 -21.27
C GLY A 4 -9.05 27.49 -19.88
N ALA A 5 -9.42 28.39 -18.97
CA ALA A 5 -8.98 28.37 -17.59
C ALA A 5 -9.27 27.02 -16.92
N SER A 6 -8.26 26.44 -16.26
CA SER A 6 -8.39 25.24 -15.45
C SER A 6 -9.21 25.58 -14.21
N SER A 7 -10.46 25.12 -14.13
CA SER A 7 -11.19 25.05 -12.87
C SER A 7 -10.41 24.15 -11.91
N SER A 8 -10.05 24.63 -10.72
CA SER A 8 -9.49 23.75 -9.70
C SER A 8 -10.55 22.74 -9.27
N ILE A 9 -10.19 21.47 -9.28
CA ILE A 9 -11.00 20.41 -8.67
C ILE A 9 -10.54 20.36 -7.21
N GLU A 10 -11.41 20.76 -6.28
CA GLU A 10 -11.17 20.62 -4.85
C GLU A 10 -11.63 19.22 -4.41
N ALA A 11 -10.77 18.50 -3.70
CA ALA A 11 -11.08 17.20 -3.12
C ALA A 11 -11.24 17.32 -1.60
N GLU A 12 -12.11 16.51 -1.02
CA GLU A 12 -12.25 16.44 0.43
C GLU A 12 -10.98 15.84 1.06
N LYS A 13 -10.46 16.48 2.11
CA LYS A 13 -9.31 15.97 2.86
C LYS A 13 -9.75 14.85 3.81
N ILE A 14 -10.09 13.70 3.25
CA ILE A 14 -10.49 12.50 3.97
C ILE A 14 -9.45 11.38 3.84
N ARG A 15 -9.34 10.53 4.86
CA ARG A 15 -8.57 9.29 4.77
C ARG A 15 -9.46 8.21 4.18
N MET A 16 -9.16 7.79 2.96
CA MET A 16 -9.77 6.62 2.34
C MET A 16 -9.28 5.34 3.02
N LEU A 17 -10.15 4.32 3.11
CA LEU A 17 -9.87 3.03 3.73
C LEU A 17 -10.33 1.89 2.82
N ALA A 18 -9.48 0.88 2.66
CA ALA A 18 -9.84 -0.42 2.13
C ALA A 18 -9.43 -1.51 3.14
N THR A 19 -10.18 -2.61 3.18
CA THR A 19 -9.91 -3.76 4.07
C THR A 19 -9.65 -5.03 3.25
N PRO A 20 -8.52 -5.10 2.51
CA PRO A 20 -8.19 -6.27 1.71
C PRO A 20 -7.87 -7.49 2.59
N HIS A 21 -7.98 -8.68 2.01
CA HIS A 21 -7.61 -9.92 2.68
C HIS A 21 -6.10 -10.14 2.60
N LEU A 22 -5.52 -10.64 3.68
CA LEU A 22 -4.19 -11.22 3.65
C LEU A 22 -4.24 -12.55 2.89
N ILE A 23 -3.46 -12.63 1.81
CA ILE A 23 -3.38 -13.83 0.96
C ILE A 23 -2.16 -14.65 1.34
N GLN A 24 -1.01 -14.01 1.50
CA GLN A 24 0.24 -14.71 1.76
C GLN A 24 1.23 -13.85 2.54
N ILE A 25 1.99 -14.51 3.40
CA ILE A 25 3.21 -14.00 4.03
C ILE A 25 4.35 -14.81 3.41
N ASP A 26 5.43 -14.14 3.04
CA ASP A 26 6.65 -14.73 2.48
C ASP A 26 6.37 -15.49 1.17
N THR A 27 6.69 -14.85 0.04
CA THR A 27 6.36 -15.39 -1.27
C THR A 27 7.54 -16.04 -1.96
N GLY A 28 7.28 -17.02 -2.82
CA GLY A 28 8.33 -17.65 -3.63
C GLY A 28 9.00 -16.71 -4.64
N PHE A 29 8.42 -15.53 -4.92
CA PHE A 29 8.93 -14.60 -5.94
C PHE A 29 9.43 -13.27 -5.37
N THR A 30 9.14 -12.96 -4.11
CA THR A 30 9.66 -11.76 -3.40
C THR A 30 10.30 -12.10 -2.05
N GLY A 31 10.48 -13.39 -1.75
CA GLY A 31 11.09 -13.85 -0.49
C GLY A 31 10.25 -13.46 0.71
N ASP A 32 10.93 -13.19 1.82
CA ASP A 32 10.37 -12.84 3.13
C ASP A 32 10.11 -11.32 3.30
N PHE A 33 10.19 -10.55 2.21
CA PHE A 33 10.10 -9.09 2.25
C PHE A 33 8.65 -8.56 2.34
N PRO A 34 7.69 -9.00 1.51
CA PRO A 34 6.35 -8.44 1.53
C PRO A 34 5.27 -9.37 2.08
N LEU A 35 4.14 -8.77 2.47
CA LEU A 35 2.86 -9.46 2.54
C LEU A 35 2.13 -9.28 1.19
N LEU A 36 1.36 -10.28 0.77
CA LEU A 36 0.43 -10.15 -0.34
C LEU A 36 -0.98 -9.93 0.16
N LEU A 37 -1.60 -8.87 -0.35
CA LEU A 37 -2.99 -8.52 -0.07
C LEU A 37 -3.84 -8.69 -1.32
N SER A 38 -5.13 -8.96 -1.13
CA SER A 38 -6.10 -8.94 -2.22
C SER A 38 -6.17 -7.54 -2.83
N ASN A 39 -6.39 -7.51 -4.14
CA ASN A 39 -6.58 -6.29 -4.89
C ASN A 39 -7.67 -6.48 -5.94
N ASN A 40 -8.94 -6.37 -5.56
CA ASN A 40 -10.05 -6.50 -6.50
C ASN A 40 -11.31 -5.78 -5.96
N ALA A 41 -12.32 -5.63 -6.83
CA ALA A 41 -13.52 -4.88 -6.48
C ALA A 41 -14.34 -5.49 -5.34
N SER A 42 -14.30 -6.81 -5.13
CA SER A 42 -15.10 -7.48 -4.10
C SER A 42 -14.45 -7.46 -2.71
N THR A 43 -13.13 -7.32 -2.64
CA THR A 43 -12.37 -7.38 -1.39
C THR A 43 -11.59 -6.11 -1.08
N GLY A 44 -11.59 -5.14 -2.00
CA GLY A 44 -10.76 -3.95 -1.91
C GLY A 44 -9.30 -4.24 -2.25
N GLY A 45 -8.47 -3.22 -2.04
CA GLY A 45 -7.04 -3.25 -2.31
C GLY A 45 -6.48 -1.86 -2.56
N THR A 46 -5.37 -1.81 -3.29
CA THR A 46 -4.61 -0.60 -3.57
C THR A 46 -4.55 -0.29 -5.06
N CYS A 47 -4.39 0.98 -5.37
CA CYS A 47 -4.37 1.53 -6.70
C CYS A 47 -3.14 2.44 -6.88
N PHE A 48 -2.93 2.92 -8.11
CA PHE A 48 -2.02 4.04 -8.35
C PHE A 48 -2.31 5.18 -7.40
N VAL A 49 -1.25 5.82 -6.91
CA VAL A 49 -1.23 6.87 -5.89
C VAL A 49 -1.34 6.37 -4.43
N ASP A 50 -1.67 5.09 -4.19
CA ASP A 50 -1.67 4.53 -2.82
C ASP A 50 -0.28 4.07 -2.35
N SER A 51 0.72 4.03 -3.25
CA SER A 51 2.11 3.70 -2.90
C SER A 51 2.65 4.60 -1.79
N GLY A 52 3.30 4.01 -0.79
CA GLY A 52 3.74 4.73 0.41
C GLY A 52 2.69 4.79 1.53
N GLY A 53 1.43 4.46 1.24
CA GLY A 53 0.35 4.42 2.23
C GLY A 53 0.50 3.28 3.25
N PRO A 54 0.00 3.47 4.49
CA PRO A 54 0.11 2.48 5.55
C PRO A 54 -0.93 1.36 5.41
N ASN A 55 -0.52 0.15 5.79
CA ASN A 55 -1.36 -1.03 5.96
C ASN A 55 -1.22 -1.51 7.40
N TYR A 56 -2.34 -1.75 8.08
CA TYR A 56 -2.39 -2.21 9.46
C TYR A 56 -2.85 -3.67 9.49
N LEU A 57 -2.06 -4.56 10.09
CA LEU A 57 -2.39 -5.98 10.14
C LEU A 57 -3.26 -6.28 11.36
N GLY A 58 -4.58 -6.22 11.18
CA GLY A 58 -5.56 -6.49 12.23
C GLY A 58 -5.34 -5.61 13.46
N SER A 59 -5.29 -6.22 14.65
CA SER A 59 -4.97 -5.55 15.91
C SER A 59 -3.49 -5.64 16.32
N SER A 60 -2.62 -6.12 15.43
CA SER A 60 -1.18 -6.23 15.71
C SER A 60 -0.48 -4.88 15.56
N ASN A 61 0.77 -4.81 16.06
CA ASN A 61 1.65 -3.66 15.85
C ASN A 61 2.41 -3.72 14.50
N VAL A 62 2.04 -4.64 13.61
CA VAL A 62 2.70 -4.75 12.30
C VAL A 62 2.11 -3.71 11.35
N ILE A 63 3.00 -2.86 10.84
CA ILE A 63 2.71 -1.89 9.78
C ILE A 63 3.46 -2.31 8.52
N ALA A 64 2.79 -2.23 7.38
CA ALA A 64 3.40 -2.40 6.08
C ALA A 64 3.07 -1.21 5.15
N VAL A 65 3.88 -1.02 4.12
CA VAL A 65 3.76 0.10 3.18
C VAL A 65 3.37 -0.42 1.81
N THR A 66 2.33 0.15 1.22
CA THR A 66 1.92 -0.17 -0.16
C THR A 66 3.08 0.04 -1.12
N SER A 67 3.46 -1.00 -1.86
CA SER A 67 4.67 -0.98 -2.69
C SER A 67 4.37 -1.24 -4.15
N PHE A 68 3.83 -2.41 -4.50
CA PHE A 68 3.67 -2.82 -5.90
C PHE A 68 2.33 -3.54 -6.16
N GLY A 69 1.89 -3.47 -7.42
CA GLY A 69 0.82 -4.31 -7.96
C GLY A 69 1.37 -5.29 -8.98
N LEU A 70 0.68 -6.41 -9.20
CA LEU A 70 1.10 -7.42 -10.18
C LEU A 70 0.52 -7.21 -11.59
N ASN A 71 -0.41 -6.27 -11.77
CA ASN A 71 -0.93 -5.90 -13.08
C ASN A 71 -1.36 -4.43 -13.15
N GLY A 72 -1.52 -3.91 -14.38
CA GLY A 72 -1.97 -2.55 -14.63
C GLY A 72 -3.48 -2.32 -14.42
N SER A 73 -4.25 -3.40 -14.27
CA SER A 73 -5.71 -3.33 -14.10
C SER A 73 -6.15 -3.14 -12.65
N ARG A 74 -5.21 -2.97 -11.70
CA ARG A 74 -5.50 -2.82 -10.26
C ARG A 74 -6.26 -4.05 -9.70
N GLY A 75 -5.98 -5.22 -10.30
CA GLY A 75 -6.68 -6.47 -10.04
C GLY A 75 -5.74 -7.55 -9.47
N GLY A 76 -6.30 -8.61 -8.90
CA GLY A 76 -5.54 -9.74 -8.38
C GLY A 76 -4.95 -9.46 -6.99
N THR A 77 -3.64 -9.27 -6.90
CA THR A 77 -2.91 -9.09 -5.64
C THR A 77 -1.86 -7.98 -5.75
N GLY A 78 -1.56 -7.37 -4.61
CA GLY A 78 -0.51 -6.37 -4.46
C GLY A 78 0.38 -6.69 -3.27
N GLY A 79 1.64 -6.25 -3.35
CA GLY A 79 2.61 -6.42 -2.29
C GLY A 79 2.74 -5.18 -1.41
N VAL A 80 2.81 -5.42 -0.11
CA VAL A 80 3.10 -4.41 0.90
C VAL A 80 4.42 -4.75 1.61
N PHE A 81 5.31 -3.77 1.72
CA PHE A 81 6.62 -3.94 2.34
C PHE A 81 6.52 -3.82 3.86
N ARG A 82 7.00 -4.83 4.58
CA ARG A 82 6.89 -4.89 6.04
C ARG A 82 7.89 -3.95 6.73
N LEU A 83 7.39 -3.17 7.69
CA LEU A 83 8.24 -2.27 8.49
C LEU A 83 8.68 -2.86 9.83
N ASP A 84 8.14 -4.00 10.23
CA ASP A 84 8.44 -4.65 11.51
C ASP A 84 9.71 -5.51 11.48
N ARG A 85 10.48 -5.49 10.38
CA ARG A 85 11.73 -6.24 10.24
C ARG A 85 12.86 -5.48 10.95
N GLN A 86 13.74 -6.18 11.67
CA GLN A 86 14.79 -5.54 12.48
C GLN A 86 15.68 -4.62 11.65
N ASN A 87 16.15 -5.07 10.48
CA ASN A 87 16.98 -4.24 9.59
C ASN A 87 16.26 -2.97 9.10
N VAL A 88 14.94 -3.02 8.93
CA VAL A 88 14.12 -1.87 8.56
C VAL A 88 13.99 -0.91 9.75
N LEU A 89 13.75 -1.44 10.95
CA LEU A 89 13.70 -0.64 12.17
C LEU A 89 15.05 0.02 12.47
N ASP A 90 16.16 -0.70 12.32
CA ASP A 90 17.52 -0.17 12.46
C ASP A 90 17.75 0.97 11.47
N PHE A 91 17.32 0.79 10.22
CA PHE A 91 17.43 1.83 9.20
C PHE A 91 16.52 3.03 9.44
N VAL A 92 15.30 2.86 9.92
CA VAL A 92 14.36 3.98 10.11
C VAL A 92 14.70 4.74 11.39
N SER A 93 15.13 4.04 12.45
CA SER A 93 15.42 4.62 13.75
C SER A 93 16.51 5.70 13.73
N GLN A 94 17.50 5.60 12.84
CA GLN A 94 18.50 6.67 12.64
C GLN A 94 17.92 8.01 12.14
N TYR A 95 16.69 8.02 11.62
CA TYR A 95 16.00 9.24 11.16
C TYR A 95 14.89 9.72 12.11
N LEU A 96 14.51 8.90 13.09
CA LEU A 96 13.53 9.26 14.11
C LEU A 96 14.27 10.02 15.23
N LYS A 97 13.76 11.21 15.56
CA LYS A 97 14.28 12.05 16.66
C LYS A 97 13.49 11.83 17.93
#